data_AF-A0A7D9J5I7-F1
#
_entry.id   AF-A0A7D9J5I7-F1
#
_cell.length_a   1.000
_cell.length_b   1.000
_cell.length_c   1.000
_cell.angle_alpha   90.00
_cell.angle_beta   90.00
_cell.angle_gamma   90.00
#
_symmetry.space_group_name_H-M   'P 1'
#
loop_
_entity.id
_entity.type
_entity.pdbx_description
1 polymer ?
#
loop_
_entity_poly.entity_id
_entity_poly.type
_entity_poly.pdbx_seq_one_letter_code
_entity_poly.pdbx_strand_id
1 'polypeptide(L)'
;MCYLKYKKYSDVKLSDNYKLGKIYVSHIKDMTLEEFVEARQIHCGLQRHSSDCYCNSLIEAAKEIISGGICPLALLYKTRFNQQYKTDKAVQQLMQLPVVIFPIKTKLYVTRYSSGTNYDKFIELLENLVPDSKCESINKEELKLLCSLATNEKDKKLIRVAASSHLSATQSKAKLGIDDINSEREAVYAA
;
A
#
# COMPACT_ATOMS: atom_id res chain seq x y z
N MET A 1 -5.82 -31.00 1.45
CA MET A 1 -4.36 -31.04 1.77
C MET A 1 -3.85 -29.71 2.34
N CYS A 2 -4.34 -28.57 1.88
CA CYS A 2 -3.89 -27.22 2.28
C CYS A 2 -3.92 -26.97 3.80
N TYR A 3 -4.99 -27.37 4.49
CA TYR A 3 -5.10 -27.22 5.95
C TYR A 3 -4.01 -27.97 6.75
N LEU A 4 -3.60 -29.17 6.33
CA LEU A 4 -2.56 -29.94 7.01
C LEU A 4 -1.18 -29.29 6.87
N LYS A 5 -0.89 -28.68 5.70
CA LYS A 5 0.31 -27.85 5.52
C LYS A 5 0.26 -26.63 6.46
N TYR A 6 -0.89 -25.94 6.49
CA TYR A 6 -1.09 -24.75 7.33
C TYR A 6 -0.95 -25.01 8.82
N LYS A 7 -1.40 -26.16 9.31
CA LYS A 7 -1.34 -26.53 10.73
C LYS A 7 0.07 -26.49 11.32
N LYS A 8 1.12 -26.71 10.52
CA LYS A 8 2.52 -26.56 10.96
C LYS A 8 2.87 -25.14 11.37
N TYR A 9 2.13 -24.16 10.86
CA TYR A 9 2.35 -22.74 11.06
C TYR A 9 1.35 -22.11 12.04
N SER A 10 0.25 -22.81 12.39
CA SER A 10 -0.78 -22.25 13.29
C SER A 10 -0.29 -22.01 14.70
N ASP A 11 0.69 -22.81 15.15
CA ASP A 11 1.19 -22.82 16.53
C ASP A 11 2.58 -22.14 16.64
N VAL A 12 3.11 -21.66 15.52
CA VAL A 12 4.42 -21.01 15.42
C VAL A 12 4.24 -19.49 15.39
N LYS A 13 5.05 -18.74 16.13
CA LYS A 13 5.12 -17.29 15.97
C LYS A 13 5.81 -16.95 14.64
N LEU A 14 5.03 -16.82 13.58
CA LEU A 14 5.51 -16.44 12.24
C LEU A 14 5.90 -14.95 12.14
N SER A 15 5.78 -14.20 13.24
CA SER A 15 6.17 -12.80 13.35
C SER A 15 7.67 -12.58 13.42
N ASP A 16 8.46 -13.63 13.67
CA ASP A 16 9.92 -13.55 13.62
C ASP A 16 10.31 -13.52 12.15
N ASN A 17 10.63 -12.33 11.66
CA ASN A 17 10.84 -12.07 10.24
C ASN A 17 12.22 -12.57 9.79
N TYR A 18 12.28 -13.26 8.64
CA TYR A 18 13.53 -13.37 7.89
C TYR A 18 13.73 -12.11 7.05
N LYS A 19 14.67 -11.25 7.49
CA LYS A 19 15.11 -10.07 6.73
C LYS A 19 16.35 -10.43 5.93
N LEU A 20 16.24 -10.42 4.60
CA LEU A 20 17.37 -10.53 3.68
C LEU A 20 17.68 -9.13 3.13
N GLY A 21 18.69 -8.47 3.71
CA GLY A 21 19.00 -7.09 3.35
C GLY A 21 17.84 -6.13 3.68
N LYS A 22 17.20 -5.54 2.66
CA LYS A 22 16.01 -4.68 2.84
C LYS A 22 14.68 -5.40 2.58
N ILE A 23 14.72 -6.68 2.20
CA ILE A 23 13.56 -7.48 1.81
C ILE A 23 13.14 -8.35 3.00
N TYR A 24 11.84 -8.45 3.25
CA TYR A 24 11.27 -9.40 4.20
C TYR A 24 10.63 -10.54 3.42
N VAL A 25 11.01 -11.78 3.73
CA VAL A 25 10.52 -12.98 3.05
C VAL A 25 9.83 -13.88 4.07
N SER A 26 8.57 -14.24 3.80
CA SER A 26 7.80 -15.11 4.67
C SER A 26 8.47 -16.46 4.93
N HIS A 27 8.24 -17.00 6.13
CA HIS A 27 8.61 -18.37 6.49
C HIS A 27 7.71 -19.42 5.83
N ILE A 28 6.54 -19.02 5.35
CA ILE A 28 5.60 -19.89 4.63
C ILE A 28 6.04 -19.95 3.16
N LYS A 29 6.84 -20.97 2.82
CA LYS A 29 7.42 -21.14 1.47
C LYS A 29 6.86 -22.35 0.71
N ASP A 30 6.15 -23.25 1.39
CA ASP A 30 5.60 -24.50 0.85
C ASP A 30 4.11 -24.40 0.49
N MET A 31 3.59 -23.17 0.47
CA MET A 31 2.18 -22.86 0.26
C MET A 31 1.99 -21.58 -0.55
N THR A 32 1.05 -21.60 -1.49
CA THR A 32 0.66 -20.38 -2.23
C THR A 32 -0.31 -19.50 -1.43
N LEU A 33 -0.53 -18.27 -1.88
CA LEU A 33 -1.49 -17.37 -1.23
C LEU A 33 -2.92 -17.92 -1.28
N GLU A 34 -3.28 -18.59 -2.38
CA GLU A 34 -4.58 -19.22 -2.59
C GLU A 34 -4.78 -20.41 -1.65
N GLU A 35 -3.78 -21.31 -1.55
CA GLU A 35 -3.80 -22.43 -0.59
C GLU A 35 -3.90 -21.91 0.86
N PHE A 36 -3.24 -20.79 1.18
CA PHE A 36 -3.32 -20.15 2.49
C PHE A 36 -4.73 -19.64 2.81
N VAL A 37 -5.38 -18.96 1.85
CA VAL A 37 -6.76 -18.46 2.03
C VAL A 37 -7.70 -19.61 2.35
N GLU A 38 -7.66 -20.69 1.56
CA GLU A 38 -8.48 -21.88 1.77
C GLU A 38 -8.22 -22.50 3.15
N ALA A 39 -6.94 -22.70 3.50
CA ALA A 39 -6.56 -23.30 4.77
C ALA A 39 -6.97 -22.46 5.98
N ARG A 40 -6.83 -21.12 5.90
CA ARG A 40 -7.16 -20.20 6.99
C ARG A 40 -8.68 -20.07 7.18
N GLN A 41 -9.46 -20.14 6.10
CA GLN A 41 -10.93 -20.22 6.18
C GLN A 41 -11.38 -21.48 6.93
N ILE A 42 -10.82 -22.64 6.58
CA ILE A 42 -11.11 -23.90 7.29
C ILE A 42 -10.70 -23.80 8.76
N HIS A 43 -9.50 -23.29 9.04
CA HIS A 43 -9.03 -23.09 10.42
C HIS A 43 -9.96 -22.19 11.24
N CYS A 44 -10.38 -21.07 10.66
CA CYS A 44 -11.30 -20.13 11.31
C CYS A 44 -12.64 -20.77 11.66
N GLY A 45 -13.21 -21.55 10.73
CA GLY A 45 -14.46 -22.29 10.96
C GLY A 45 -14.33 -23.36 12.05
N LEU A 46 -13.21 -24.12 12.05
CA LEU A 46 -12.95 -25.15 13.05
C LEU A 46 -12.75 -24.59 14.46
N GLN A 47 -12.10 -23.44 14.59
CA GLN A 47 -11.88 -22.77 15.89
C GLN A 47 -13.11 -21.98 16.37
N ARG A 48 -14.21 -21.97 15.60
CA ARG A 48 -15.46 -21.24 15.91
C ARG A 48 -15.21 -19.76 16.26
N HIS A 49 -14.24 -19.14 15.60
CA HIS A 49 -14.01 -17.72 15.77
C HIS A 49 -15.22 -16.91 15.28
N SER A 50 -15.45 -15.75 15.89
CA SER A 50 -16.50 -14.82 15.45
C SER A 50 -16.20 -14.27 14.05
N SER A 51 -17.22 -13.69 13.42
CA SER A 51 -17.12 -13.05 12.10
C SER A 51 -16.14 -11.86 12.08
N ASP A 52 -15.83 -11.25 13.23
CA ASP A 52 -14.87 -10.13 13.35
C ASP A 52 -13.47 -10.58 13.83
N CYS A 53 -13.12 -11.84 13.61
CA CYS A 53 -11.83 -12.33 14.04
C CYS A 53 -10.68 -11.89 13.12
N TYR A 54 -9.48 -11.88 13.69
CA TYR A 54 -8.23 -11.54 13.00
C TYR A 54 -7.94 -12.40 11.76
N CYS A 55 -8.49 -13.62 11.69
CA CYS A 55 -8.36 -14.47 10.48
C CYS A 55 -8.92 -13.77 9.24
N ASN A 56 -10.03 -13.05 9.38
CA ASN A 56 -10.67 -12.38 8.23
C ASN A 56 -9.82 -11.24 7.69
N SER A 57 -9.16 -10.46 8.55
CA SER A 57 -8.20 -9.43 8.10
C SER A 57 -7.08 -10.03 7.24
N LEU A 58 -6.51 -11.17 7.66
CA LEU A 58 -5.46 -11.85 6.89
C LEU A 58 -5.99 -12.46 5.59
N ILE A 59 -7.18 -13.06 5.61
CA ILE A 59 -7.82 -13.65 4.42
C ILE A 59 -8.11 -12.56 3.38
N GLU A 60 -8.71 -11.44 3.80
CA GLU A 60 -9.05 -10.34 2.90
C GLU A 60 -7.80 -9.62 2.37
N ALA A 61 -6.77 -9.45 3.21
CA ALA A 61 -5.48 -8.94 2.75
C ALA A 61 -4.84 -9.86 1.70
N ALA A 62 -4.89 -11.17 1.90
CA ALA A 62 -4.39 -12.14 0.92
C ALA A 62 -5.16 -12.05 -0.40
N LYS A 63 -6.50 -12.00 -0.37
CA LYS A 63 -7.32 -11.82 -1.58
C LYS A 63 -6.98 -10.56 -2.35
N GLU A 64 -6.74 -9.44 -1.66
CA GLU A 64 -6.35 -8.18 -2.30
C GLU A 64 -4.96 -8.26 -2.94
N ILE A 65 -4.01 -8.97 -2.33
CA ILE A 65 -2.70 -9.24 -2.95
C ILE A 65 -2.85 -10.14 -4.18
N ILE A 66 -3.73 -11.15 -4.14
CA ILE A 66 -3.99 -12.03 -5.29
C ILE A 66 -4.53 -11.22 -6.48
N SER A 67 -5.50 -10.33 -6.24
CA SER A 67 -6.11 -9.53 -7.31
C SER A 67 -5.22 -8.37 -7.78
N GLY A 68 -4.49 -7.72 -6.87
CA GLY A 68 -3.66 -6.55 -7.18
C GLY A 68 -2.22 -6.87 -7.62
N GLY A 69 -1.71 -8.06 -7.29
CA GLY A 69 -0.34 -8.50 -7.59
C GLY A 69 0.73 -7.84 -6.71
N ILE A 70 0.89 -6.52 -6.83
CA ILE A 70 1.82 -5.71 -6.02
C ILE A 70 1.03 -4.60 -5.34
N CYS A 71 0.96 -4.63 -4.01
CA CYS A 71 0.14 -3.68 -3.25
C CYS A 71 1.01 -2.79 -2.36
N PRO A 72 0.69 -1.48 -2.21
CA PRO A 72 1.36 -0.63 -1.22
C PRO A 72 1.05 -1.11 0.19
N LEU A 73 2.10 -1.40 0.98
CA LEU A 73 1.98 -1.99 2.32
C LEU A 73 1.10 -1.15 3.24
N ALA A 74 1.30 0.17 3.24
CA ALA A 74 0.59 1.09 4.11
C ALA A 74 -0.90 1.19 3.80
N LEU A 75 -1.26 1.13 2.51
CA LEU A 75 -2.66 1.17 2.08
C LEU A 75 -3.35 -0.14 2.48
N LEU A 76 -2.76 -1.27 2.09
CA LEU A 76 -3.29 -2.60 2.42
C LEU A 76 -3.51 -2.75 3.93
N TYR A 77 -2.52 -2.33 4.73
CA TYR A 77 -2.62 -2.43 6.19
C TYR A 77 -3.78 -1.62 6.74
N LYS A 78 -3.91 -0.34 6.35
CA LYS A 78 -4.97 0.54 6.85
C LYS A 78 -6.37 0.06 6.44
N THR A 79 -6.49 -0.53 5.25
CA THR A 79 -7.78 -1.01 4.73
C THR A 79 -8.23 -2.30 5.43
N ARG A 80 -7.30 -3.19 5.77
CA ARG A 80 -7.63 -4.55 6.25
C ARG A 80 -7.45 -4.76 7.74
N PHE A 81 -6.66 -3.91 8.39
CA PHE A 81 -6.39 -3.98 9.80
C PHE A 81 -6.86 -2.67 10.45
N ASN A 82 -7.83 -2.78 11.37
CA ASN A 82 -8.40 -1.66 12.12
C ASN A 82 -7.42 -1.12 13.18
N GLN A 83 -6.17 -0.86 12.79
CA GLN A 83 -5.08 -0.45 13.67
C GLN A 83 -4.32 0.70 13.02
N GLN A 84 -3.78 1.58 13.86
CA GLN A 84 -2.92 2.66 13.39
C GLN A 84 -1.69 2.07 12.69
N TYR A 85 -1.41 2.53 11.47
CA TYR A 85 -0.27 2.07 10.70
C TYR A 85 1.05 2.37 11.42
N LYS A 86 1.80 1.30 11.71
CA LYS A 86 3.20 1.33 12.11
C LYS A 86 3.94 0.30 11.26
N THR A 87 5.02 0.70 10.62
CA THR A 87 5.72 -0.13 9.63
C THR A 87 6.09 -1.50 10.17
N ASP A 88 6.74 -1.57 11.34
CA ASP A 88 7.16 -2.85 11.93
C ASP A 88 5.98 -3.77 12.25
N LYS A 89 4.87 -3.21 12.74
CA LYS A 89 3.64 -3.97 13.00
C LYS A 89 3.01 -4.48 11.70
N ALA A 90 2.98 -3.65 10.66
CA ALA A 90 2.43 -4.03 9.36
C ALA A 90 3.25 -5.16 8.73
N VAL A 91 4.58 -5.07 8.80
CA VAL A 91 5.48 -6.13 8.34
C VAL A 91 5.22 -7.41 9.13
N GLN A 92 5.27 -7.39 10.46
CA GLN A 92 5.04 -8.57 11.30
C GLN A 92 3.68 -9.24 11.04
N GLN A 93 2.63 -8.45 10.80
CA GLN A 93 1.30 -9.00 10.54
C GLN A 93 1.20 -9.64 9.16
N LEU A 94 1.71 -8.98 8.12
CA LEU A 94 1.65 -9.51 6.76
C LEU A 94 2.64 -10.65 6.52
N MET A 95 3.70 -10.77 7.32
CA MET A 95 4.65 -11.90 7.26
C MET A 95 4.04 -13.23 7.72
N GLN A 96 2.84 -13.21 8.29
CA GLN A 96 2.01 -14.42 8.50
C GLN A 96 1.37 -14.95 7.21
N LEU A 97 1.48 -14.22 6.09
CA LEU A 97 1.05 -14.65 4.77
C LEU A 97 2.27 -15.19 3.97
N PRO A 98 2.08 -16.02 2.94
CA PRO A 98 3.15 -16.45 2.04
C PRO A 98 3.53 -15.32 1.05
N VAL A 99 4.12 -14.24 1.57
CA VAL A 99 4.42 -13.00 0.84
C VAL A 99 5.89 -12.60 0.93
N VAL A 100 6.25 -11.63 0.09
CA VAL A 100 7.49 -10.87 0.17
C VAL A 100 7.16 -9.39 0.29
N ILE A 101 7.82 -8.70 1.22
CA ILE A 101 7.72 -7.26 1.41
C ILE A 101 9.06 -6.63 1.03
N PHE A 102 9.02 -5.63 0.17
CA PHE A 102 10.22 -4.99 -0.36
C PHE A 102 10.05 -3.47 -0.49
N PRO A 103 11.15 -2.71 -0.41
CA PRO A 103 11.11 -1.28 -0.69
C PRO A 103 11.14 -1.02 -2.19
N ILE A 104 10.40 0.00 -2.61
CA ILE A 104 10.67 0.75 -3.84
C ILE A 104 10.83 2.20 -3.39
N LYS A 105 12.04 2.74 -3.52
CA LYS A 105 12.38 4.10 -3.03
C LYS A 105 12.07 4.24 -1.53
N THR A 106 11.13 5.10 -1.16
CA THR A 106 10.74 5.38 0.24
C THR A 106 9.51 4.61 0.72
N LYS A 107 8.88 3.80 -0.15
CA LYS A 107 7.62 3.11 0.15
C LYS A 107 7.82 1.60 0.15
N LEU A 108 7.10 0.91 1.04
CA LEU A 108 7.09 -0.56 1.09
C LEU A 108 5.90 -1.10 0.30
N TYR A 109 6.16 -2.18 -0.41
CA TYR A 109 5.19 -2.92 -1.20
C TYR A 109 5.21 -4.39 -0.79
N VAL A 110 4.10 -5.07 -1.01
CA VAL A 110 3.92 -6.49 -0.74
C VAL A 110 3.45 -7.21 -2.00
N THR A 111 3.99 -8.41 -2.22
CA THR A 111 3.58 -9.31 -3.29
C THR A 111 3.63 -10.75 -2.82
N ARG A 112 3.01 -11.67 -3.57
CA ARG A 112 3.07 -13.10 -3.29
C ARG A 112 4.49 -13.65 -3.36
N TYR A 113 4.80 -14.62 -2.50
CA TYR A 113 6.06 -15.35 -2.57
C TYR A 113 6.09 -16.28 -3.79
N SER A 114 7.24 -16.34 -4.46
CA SER A 114 7.53 -17.18 -5.62
C SER A 114 8.96 -17.69 -5.51
N SER A 115 9.13 -19.01 -5.45
CA SER A 115 10.42 -19.67 -5.21
C SER A 115 11.44 -19.48 -6.33
N GLY A 116 11.00 -19.12 -7.55
CA GLY A 116 11.87 -18.88 -8.71
C GLY A 116 12.24 -17.42 -8.94
N THR A 117 11.74 -16.49 -8.12
CA THR A 117 11.93 -15.05 -8.36
C THR A 117 13.21 -14.55 -7.69
N ASN A 118 14.12 -13.98 -8.48
CA ASN A 118 15.22 -13.18 -7.95
C ASN A 118 14.68 -11.79 -7.58
N TYR A 119 14.39 -11.61 -6.28
CA TYR A 119 13.77 -10.38 -5.79
C TYR A 119 14.67 -9.15 -5.89
N ASP A 120 15.99 -9.30 -5.85
CA ASP A 120 16.91 -8.17 -6.02
C ASP A 120 16.80 -7.59 -7.44
N LYS A 121 16.87 -8.45 -8.47
CA LYS A 121 16.67 -8.03 -9.88
C LYS A 121 15.26 -7.50 -10.14
N PHE A 122 14.27 -8.08 -9.48
CA PHE A 122 12.88 -7.64 -9.59
C PHE A 122 12.69 -6.23 -9.02
N ILE A 123 13.29 -5.94 -7.87
CA ILE A 123 13.25 -4.60 -7.27
C ILE A 123 13.99 -3.60 -8.14
N GLU A 124 15.18 -3.95 -8.65
CA GLU A 124 15.95 -3.10 -9.57
C GLU A 124 15.12 -2.74 -10.82
N LEU A 125 14.42 -3.71 -11.42
CA LEU A 125 13.52 -3.46 -12.54
C LEU A 125 12.38 -2.49 -12.15
N LEU A 126 11.76 -2.71 -10.99
CA LEU A 126 10.66 -1.86 -10.53
C LEU A 126 11.11 -0.43 -10.17
N GLU A 127 12.31 -0.26 -9.62
CA GLU A 127 12.86 1.06 -9.33
C GLU A 127 13.10 1.88 -10.60
N ASN A 128 13.47 1.22 -11.70
CA ASN A 128 13.63 1.84 -13.01
C ASN A 128 12.28 2.15 -13.70
N LEU A 129 11.26 1.32 -13.48
CA LEU A 129 9.94 1.49 -14.10
C LEU A 129 9.05 2.50 -13.36
N VAL A 130 9.20 2.60 -12.04
CA VAL A 130 8.46 3.59 -11.25
C VAL A 130 9.12 4.94 -11.44
N PRO A 131 8.48 5.93 -12.09
CA PRO A 131 9.07 7.25 -12.24
C PRO A 131 9.38 7.85 -10.87
N ASP A 132 10.45 8.62 -10.76
CA ASP A 132 10.65 9.43 -9.56
C ASP A 132 9.45 10.35 -9.44
N SER A 133 8.74 10.27 -8.32
CA SER A 133 7.64 11.19 -8.00
C SER A 133 8.12 12.62 -7.75
N LYS A 134 9.33 12.97 -8.20
CA LYS A 134 9.69 14.33 -8.53
C LYS A 134 9.01 14.68 -9.86
N CYS A 135 7.68 14.78 -9.82
CA CYS A 135 7.07 15.76 -10.70
C CYS A 135 7.68 17.08 -10.25
N GLU A 136 8.49 17.72 -11.10
CA GLU A 136 9.03 19.04 -10.79
C GLU A 136 7.86 19.90 -10.32
N SER A 137 7.91 20.32 -9.06
CA SER A 137 6.81 21.04 -8.46
C SER A 137 6.67 22.34 -9.23
N ILE A 138 5.51 22.52 -9.87
CA ILE A 138 5.22 23.74 -10.62
C ILE A 138 5.49 24.96 -9.74
N ASN A 139 6.23 25.92 -10.27
CA ASN A 139 6.54 27.14 -9.53
C ASN A 139 5.36 28.13 -9.62
N LYS A 140 5.47 29.23 -8.88
CA LYS A 140 4.40 30.25 -8.81
C LYS A 140 4.13 30.92 -10.16
N GLU A 141 5.15 31.12 -10.98
CA GLU A 141 5.01 31.75 -12.30
C GLU A 141 4.34 30.82 -13.30
N GLU A 142 4.74 29.55 -13.33
CA GLU A 142 4.15 28.51 -14.16
C GLU A 142 2.68 28.26 -13.80
N LEU A 143 2.35 28.24 -12.50
CA LEU A 143 0.96 28.10 -12.07
C LEU A 143 0.11 29.29 -12.53
N LYS A 144 0.64 30.52 -12.45
CA LYS A 144 -0.03 31.71 -12.96
C LYS A 144 -0.25 31.63 -14.47
N LEU A 145 0.76 31.17 -15.21
CA LEU A 145 0.67 30.98 -16.64
C LEU A 145 -0.42 29.96 -16.99
N LEU A 146 -0.44 28.79 -16.35
CA LEU A 146 -1.49 27.79 -16.55
C LEU A 146 -2.88 28.32 -16.23
N CYS A 147 -3.02 29.08 -15.13
CA CYS A 147 -4.29 29.73 -14.80
C CYS A 147 -4.69 30.81 -15.81
N SER A 148 -3.73 31.48 -16.46
CA SER A 148 -4.00 32.45 -17.52
C SER A 148 -4.48 31.81 -18.84
N LEU A 149 -4.09 30.56 -19.07
CA LEU A 149 -4.51 29.78 -20.24
C LEU A 149 -5.91 29.19 -20.07
N ALA A 150 -6.40 29.08 -18.84
CA ALA A 150 -7.73 28.55 -18.56
C ALA A 150 -8.83 29.58 -18.82
N THR A 151 -9.85 29.16 -19.56
CA THR A 151 -10.92 30.05 -20.06
C THR A 151 -11.92 30.45 -18.99
N ASN A 152 -12.14 29.62 -17.96
CA ASN A 152 -13.11 29.88 -16.90
C ASN A 152 -12.49 29.70 -15.50
N GLU A 153 -13.14 30.30 -14.49
CA GLU A 153 -12.67 30.21 -13.10
C GLU A 153 -12.78 28.81 -12.49
N LYS A 154 -13.64 27.94 -13.04
CA LYS A 154 -13.75 26.55 -12.59
C LYS A 154 -12.48 25.76 -12.92
N ASP A 155 -11.97 25.91 -14.13
CA ASP A 155 -10.74 25.27 -14.62
C ASP A 155 -9.53 25.83 -13.88
N LYS A 156 -9.49 27.15 -13.62
CA LYS A 156 -8.43 27.76 -12.79
C LYS A 156 -8.41 27.19 -11.37
N LYS A 157 -9.57 26.92 -10.76
CA LYS A 157 -9.67 26.26 -9.45
C LYS A 157 -9.19 24.81 -9.53
N LEU A 158 -9.60 24.06 -10.55
CA LEU A 158 -9.14 22.69 -10.77
C LEU A 158 -7.61 22.60 -10.91
N ILE A 159 -7.02 23.50 -11.70
CA ILE A 159 -5.56 23.59 -11.89
C ILE A 159 -4.86 23.89 -10.56
N ARG A 160 -5.34 24.88 -9.79
CA ARG A 160 -4.80 25.22 -8.46
C ARG A 160 -4.90 24.06 -7.47
N VAL A 161 -6.03 23.36 -7.46
CA VAL A 161 -6.24 22.18 -6.61
C VAL A 161 -5.33 21.02 -7.02
N ALA A 162 -5.19 20.75 -8.31
CA ALA A 162 -4.32 19.70 -8.81
C ALA A 162 -2.84 19.99 -8.49
N ALA A 163 -2.38 21.21 -8.76
CA ALA A 163 -1.01 21.67 -8.51
C ALA A 163 -0.63 21.62 -7.02
N SER A 164 -1.59 21.82 -6.12
CA SER A 164 -1.37 21.85 -4.67
C SER A 164 -1.80 20.57 -3.95
N SER A 165 -2.22 19.52 -4.65
CA SER A 165 -2.75 18.27 -4.09
C SER A 165 -1.82 17.56 -3.10
N HIS A 166 -0.51 17.74 -3.24
CA HIS A 166 0.53 17.17 -2.39
C HIS A 166 1.04 18.13 -1.29
N LEU A 167 0.49 19.35 -1.22
CA LEU A 167 0.91 20.40 -0.28
C LEU A 167 -0.15 20.62 0.81
N SER A 168 0.32 20.98 2.01
CA SER A 168 -0.56 21.53 3.06
C SER A 168 -1.02 22.95 2.71
N ALA A 169 -2.09 23.46 3.34
CA ALA A 169 -2.56 24.82 3.09
C ALA A 169 -1.46 25.88 3.28
N THR A 170 -0.64 25.72 4.32
CA THR A 170 0.51 26.59 4.60
C THR A 170 1.58 26.51 3.49
N GLN A 171 1.85 25.30 2.99
CA GLN A 171 2.81 25.09 1.90
C GLN A 171 2.29 25.59 0.55
N SER A 172 0.99 25.44 0.28
CA SER A 172 0.33 25.97 -0.92
C SER A 172 0.40 27.49 -0.96
N LYS A 173 0.15 28.15 0.17
CA LYS A 173 0.32 29.60 0.28
C LYS A 173 1.77 30.03 0.08
N ALA A 174 2.71 29.38 0.75
CA ALA A 174 4.13 29.74 0.69
C ALA A 174 4.77 29.48 -0.68
N LYS A 175 4.47 28.34 -1.33
CA LYS A 175 5.10 27.93 -2.60
C LYS A 175 4.35 28.39 -3.85
N LEU A 176 3.02 28.40 -3.79
CA LEU A 176 2.17 28.64 -4.96
C LEU A 176 1.36 29.94 -4.84
N GLY A 177 1.32 30.58 -3.67
CA GLY A 177 0.55 31.80 -3.44
C GLY A 177 -0.96 31.58 -3.38
N ILE A 178 -1.41 30.38 -3.03
CA ILE A 178 -2.85 30.05 -2.90
C ILE A 178 -3.27 30.25 -1.45
N ASP A 179 -4.10 31.26 -1.18
CA ASP A 179 -4.48 31.65 0.18
C ASP A 179 -5.56 30.75 0.81
N ASP A 180 -6.51 30.23 0.04
CA ASP A 180 -7.66 29.47 0.56
C ASP A 180 -7.88 28.15 -0.19
N ILE A 181 -6.86 27.30 -0.18
CA ILE A 181 -6.91 26.03 -0.91
C ILE A 181 -7.94 25.04 -0.36
N ASN A 182 -8.28 25.14 0.93
CA ASN A 182 -9.25 24.23 1.55
C ASN A 182 -10.67 24.50 1.02
N SER A 183 -11.07 25.77 0.96
CA SER A 183 -12.33 26.19 0.34
C SER A 183 -12.38 25.80 -1.15
N GLU A 184 -11.28 25.98 -1.88
CA GLU A 184 -11.20 25.56 -3.29
C GLU A 184 -11.34 24.04 -3.47
N ARG A 185 -10.77 23.23 -2.56
CA ARG A 185 -10.92 21.76 -2.57
C ARG A 185 -12.36 21.36 -2.28
N GLU A 186 -12.98 21.94 -1.27
CA GLU A 186 -14.39 21.67 -0.93
C GLU A 186 -15.31 21.99 -2.11
N ALA A 187 -15.12 23.14 -2.75
CA ALA A 187 -15.90 23.54 -3.92
C ALA A 187 -15.69 22.63 -5.15
N VAL A 188 -14.50 22.05 -5.32
CA VAL A 188 -14.20 21.11 -6.41
C VAL A 188 -14.76 19.71 -6.14
N TYR A 189 -14.71 19.23 -4.89
CA TYR A 189 -15.17 17.89 -4.55
C TYR A 189 -16.68 17.80 -4.26
N ALA A 190 -17.34 18.93 -4.02
CA ALA A 190 -18.80 19.01 -3.86
C ALA A 190 -19.55 19.21 -5.20
N ALA A 191 -18.84 19.46 -6.30
CA ALA A 191 -19.38 19.71 -7.65
C ALA A 191 -19.31 18.46 -8.52
#